data_AF-T1B5C1-F1
#
_entry.id   AF-T1B5C1-F1
#
_cell.length_a   1.000
_cell.length_b   1.000
_cell.length_c   1.000
_cell.angle_alpha   90.00
_cell.angle_beta   90.00
_cell.angle_gamma   90.00
#
_symmetry.space_group_name_H-M   'P 1'
#
loop_
_entity.id
_entity.type
_entity.pdbx_description
1 polymer ?
#
loop_
_entity_poly.entity_id
_entity_poly.type
_entity_poly.pdbx_seq_one_letter_code
_entity_poly.pdbx_strand_id
1 'polypeptide(L)'
;APFHRFLVHQVVRMLCIGLIHGDLSEYNVLVAAEGPVIIDLPQVVSAAGNNAARAMLLRDVGNLANTLGQFAPELLNTYYGEEMWALFEQGALRPDSELSGVFAADTHAADVDDVMAAINDARQEAIIRQRGREAANSDD
;
A
#
# COMPACT_ATOMS: atom_id res chain seq x y z
N ALA A 1 -17.56 -3.70 15.29
CA ALA A 1 -16.96 -4.72 16.19
C ALA A 1 -15.64 -4.25 16.83
N PRO A 2 -15.49 -4.27 18.17
CA PRO A 2 -14.25 -3.86 18.86
C PRO A 2 -13.01 -4.65 18.44
N PHE A 3 -13.16 -5.96 18.23
CA PHE A 3 -12.08 -6.87 17.83
C PHE A 3 -11.49 -6.50 16.45
N HIS A 4 -12.36 -6.29 15.45
CA HIS A 4 -11.95 -5.83 14.12
C HIS A 4 -11.18 -4.51 14.19
N ARG A 5 -11.71 -3.51 14.92
CA ARG A 5 -11.06 -2.20 15.07
C ARG A 5 -9.65 -2.32 15.65
N PHE A 6 -9.47 -3.19 16.65
CA PHE A 6 -8.16 -3.43 17.23
C PHE A 6 -7.18 -4.01 16.20
N LEU A 7 -7.59 -5.02 15.43
CA LEU A 7 -6.74 -5.64 14.41
C LEU A 7 -6.39 -4.68 13.28
N VAL A 8 -7.37 -3.93 12.77
CA VAL A 8 -7.13 -2.86 11.79
C VAL A 8 -6.09 -1.87 12.32
N HIS A 9 -6.19 -1.49 13.60
CA HIS A 9 -5.21 -0.62 14.25
C HIS A 9 -3.81 -1.24 14.32
N GLN A 10 -3.69 -2.56 14.52
CA GLN A 10 -2.40 -3.25 14.42
C GLN A 10 -1.80 -3.13 13.01
N VAL A 11 -2.62 -3.33 11.98
CA VAL A 11 -2.20 -3.22 10.58
C VAL A 11 -1.77 -1.78 10.25
N VAL A 12 -2.47 -0.75 10.75
CA VAL A 12 -2.03 0.66 10.63
C VAL A 12 -0.62 0.81 11.18
N ARG A 13 -0.36 0.31 12.39
CA ARG A 13 0.94 0.45 13.05
C ARG A 13 2.06 -0.25 12.29
N MET A 14 1.80 -1.44 11.75
CA MET A 14 2.75 -2.13 10.86
C MET A 14 3.02 -1.30 9.61
N LEU A 15 1.99 -0.79 8.94
CA LEU A 15 2.13 0.00 7.73
C LEU A 15 2.87 1.32 7.98
N CYS A 16 2.64 1.99 9.12
CA CYS A 16 3.36 3.20 9.53
C CYS A 16 4.87 3.00 9.66
N ILE A 17 5.32 1.77 9.99
CA ILE A 17 6.75 1.43 10.04
C ILE A 17 7.24 0.81 8.72
N GLY A 18 6.44 0.89 7.65
CA GLY A 18 6.77 0.42 6.32
C GLY A 18 6.66 -1.09 6.14
N LEU A 19 5.91 -1.78 7.00
CA LEU A 19 5.78 -3.23 6.97
C LEU A 19 4.35 -3.67 6.65
N ILE A 20 4.23 -4.73 5.85
CA ILE A 20 2.98 -5.42 5.56
C ILE A 20 3.17 -6.86 6.00
N HIS A 21 2.18 -7.43 6.67
CA HIS A 21 2.26 -8.80 7.19
C HIS A 21 2.53 -9.82 6.07
N GLY A 22 1.82 -9.68 4.95
CA GLY A 22 2.04 -10.42 3.72
C GLY A 22 1.43 -11.82 3.70
N ASP A 23 0.71 -12.21 4.75
CA ASP A 23 -0.07 -13.45 4.84
C ASP A 23 -1.07 -13.40 6.01
N LEU A 24 -1.70 -12.24 6.25
CA LEU A 24 -2.56 -12.08 7.42
C LEU A 24 -3.90 -12.80 7.20
N SER A 25 -4.27 -13.63 8.17
CA SER A 25 -5.53 -14.38 8.22
C SER A 25 -5.90 -14.66 9.68
N GLU A 26 -7.07 -15.26 9.93
CA GLU A 26 -7.49 -15.69 11.26
C GLU A 26 -6.54 -16.70 11.91
N TYR A 27 -5.77 -17.46 11.13
CA TYR A 27 -4.80 -18.43 11.65
C TYR A 27 -3.55 -17.75 12.22
N ASN A 28 -3.27 -16.52 11.78
CA ASN A 28 -2.12 -15.72 12.21
C ASN A 28 -2.53 -14.66 13.26
N VAL A 29 -3.67 -14.87 13.92
CA VAL A 29 -4.15 -14.05 15.04
C VAL A 29 -4.40 -14.93 16.26
N LEU A 30 -3.64 -14.70 17.34
CA LEU A 30 -3.91 -15.32 18.64
C LEU A 30 -4.85 -14.42 19.45
N VAL A 31 -5.79 -15.02 20.17
CA VAL A 31 -6.66 -14.29 21.10
C VAL A 31 -6.22 -14.57 22.53
N ALA A 32 -5.59 -13.58 23.16
CA ALA A 32 -5.19 -13.63 24.57
C ALA A 32 -6.20 -12.88 25.46
N ALA A 33 -5.99 -12.89 26.77
CA ALA A 33 -6.88 -12.24 27.74
C ALA A 33 -6.97 -10.71 27.52
N GLU A 34 -5.87 -10.12 27.06
CA GLU A 34 -5.68 -8.71 26.76
C GLU A 34 -6.18 -8.29 25.37
N GLY A 35 -6.54 -9.24 24.49
CA GLY A 35 -7.03 -8.98 23.14
C GLY A 35 -6.31 -9.79 22.06
N PRO A 36 -6.62 -9.53 20.78
CA PRO A 36 -5.98 -10.22 19.68
C PRO A 36 -4.54 -9.76 19.45
N VAL A 37 -3.68 -10.68 19.05
CA VAL A 37 -2.25 -10.46 18.77
C VAL A 37 -1.94 -11.05 17.40
N ILE A 38 -1.39 -10.21 16.51
CA ILE A 38 -0.89 -10.65 15.20
C ILE A 38 0.45 -11.37 15.42
N ILE A 39 0.59 -12.56 14.85
CA ILE A 39 1.77 -13.42 14.96
C ILE A 39 2.26 -13.84 13.57
N ASP A 40 3.36 -14.60 13.52
CA ASP A 40 3.91 -15.20 12.30
C ASP A 40 4.37 -14.18 11.24
N LEU A 41 5.57 -13.63 11.46
CA LEU A 41 6.16 -12.57 10.63
C LEU A 41 7.20 -13.00 9.56
N PRO A 42 7.42 -14.28 9.18
CA PRO A 42 8.43 -14.62 8.18
C PRO A 42 8.09 -14.12 6.77
N GLN A 43 6.81 -13.81 6.49
CA GLN A 43 6.33 -13.30 5.21
C GLN A 43 6.18 -11.77 5.16
N VAL A 44 6.68 -11.06 6.18
CA VAL A 44 6.61 -9.60 6.21
C VAL A 44 7.39 -9.00 5.05
N VAL A 45 6.75 -8.06 4.35
CA VAL A 45 7.35 -7.35 3.22
C VAL A 45 7.41 -5.85 3.45
N SER A 46 8.36 -5.22 2.77
CA SER A 46 8.47 -3.76 2.74
C SER A 46 7.34 -3.14 1.91
N ALA A 47 6.63 -2.18 2.49
CA ALA A 47 5.56 -1.44 1.82
C ALA A 47 6.07 -0.55 0.69
N ALA A 48 7.28 -0.01 0.82
CA ALA A 48 7.90 0.86 -0.19
C ALA A 48 8.78 0.08 -1.20
N GLY A 49 9.25 -1.12 -0.83
CA GLY A 49 10.22 -1.88 -1.61
C GLY A 49 9.65 -3.06 -2.39
N ASN A 50 8.35 -3.34 -2.30
CA ASN A 50 7.71 -4.46 -2.97
C ASN A 50 6.57 -3.97 -3.89
N ASN A 51 6.66 -4.27 -5.19
CA ASN A 51 5.64 -3.88 -6.17
C ASN A 51 4.26 -4.50 -5.89
N ALA A 52 4.22 -5.63 -5.17
CA ALA A 52 2.98 -6.27 -4.76
C ALA A 52 2.45 -5.77 -3.39
N ALA A 53 3.13 -4.83 -2.72
CA ALA A 53 2.79 -4.35 -1.39
C ALA A 53 1.32 -3.96 -1.26
N ARG A 54 0.82 -3.11 -2.14
CA ARG A 54 -0.59 -2.68 -2.14
C ARG A 54 -1.55 -3.88 -2.17
N ALA A 55 -1.34 -4.79 -3.11
CA ALA A 55 -2.21 -5.96 -3.27
C ALA A 55 -2.14 -6.89 -2.04
N MET A 56 -0.96 -7.05 -1.45
CA MET A 56 -0.76 -7.84 -0.23
C MET A 56 -1.47 -7.21 0.96
N LEU A 57 -1.38 -5.90 1.15
CA LEU A 57 -2.11 -5.19 2.22
C LEU A 57 -3.62 -5.32 2.06
N LEU A 58 -4.14 -5.08 0.85
CA LEU A 58 -5.58 -5.20 0.58
C LEU A 58 -6.08 -6.62 0.85
N ARG A 59 -5.29 -7.64 0.49
CA ARG A 59 -5.62 -9.03 0.81
C ARG A 59 -5.60 -9.29 2.31
N ASP A 60 -4.58 -8.84 3.02
CA ASP A 60 -4.44 -9.02 4.47
C ASP A 60 -5.63 -8.39 5.23
N VAL A 61 -5.99 -7.15 4.91
CA VAL A 61 -7.13 -6.46 5.52
C VAL A 61 -8.46 -7.08 5.07
N GLY A 62 -8.58 -7.47 3.80
CA GLY A 62 -9.74 -8.17 3.27
C GLY A 62 -10.01 -9.51 3.95
N ASN A 63 -8.96 -10.29 4.26
CA ASN A 63 -9.09 -11.56 5.00
C ASN A 63 -9.67 -11.32 6.40
N LEU A 64 -9.20 -10.29 7.11
CA LEU A 64 -9.77 -9.92 8.41
C LEU A 64 -11.24 -9.54 8.30
N ALA A 65 -11.60 -8.72 7.31
CA ALA A 65 -12.98 -8.32 7.07
C ALA A 65 -13.87 -9.51 6.71
N ASN A 66 -13.40 -10.42 5.87
CA ASN A 66 -14.13 -11.63 5.47
C ASN A 66 -14.39 -12.57 6.64
N THR A 67 -13.36 -12.86 7.44
CA THR A 67 -13.49 -13.79 8.56
C THR A 67 -14.36 -13.22 9.67
N LEU A 68 -14.17 -11.95 10.03
CA LEU A 68 -14.99 -11.30 11.05
C LEU A 68 -16.39 -10.95 10.52
N GLY A 69 -16.55 -10.79 9.21
CA GLY A 69 -17.81 -10.56 8.51
C GLY A 69 -18.82 -11.69 8.67
N GLN A 70 -18.36 -12.90 8.98
CA GLN A 70 -19.23 -14.03 9.35
C GLN A 70 -20.04 -13.75 10.62
N PHE A 71 -19.53 -12.88 11.50
CA PHE A 71 -20.16 -12.49 12.77
C PHE A 71 -20.69 -11.05 12.76
N ALA A 72 -20.12 -10.19 11.92
CA ALA A 72 -20.48 -8.77 11.77
C ALA A 72 -20.55 -8.41 10.28
N PRO A 73 -21.66 -8.74 9.59
CA PRO A 73 -21.77 -8.61 8.13
C PRO A 73 -21.49 -7.21 7.59
N GLU A 74 -21.68 -6.17 8.40
CA GLU A 74 -21.35 -4.79 8.04
C GLU A 74 -19.87 -4.60 7.66
N LEU A 75 -18.96 -5.45 8.15
CA LEU A 75 -17.53 -5.40 7.84
C LEU A 75 -17.23 -5.74 6.38
N LEU A 76 -18.07 -6.54 5.73
CA LEU A 76 -17.90 -6.93 4.33
C LEU A 76 -18.05 -5.76 3.36
N ASN A 77 -18.65 -4.65 3.81
CA ASN A 77 -18.85 -3.43 3.04
C ASN A 77 -17.91 -2.30 3.50
N THR A 78 -16.74 -2.64 4.02
CA THR A 78 -15.73 -1.67 4.45
C THR A 78 -14.45 -1.79 3.63
N TYR A 79 -13.76 -0.66 3.46
CA TYR A 79 -12.61 -0.49 2.56
C TYR A 79 -11.39 0.06 3.31
N TYR A 80 -11.11 -0.52 4.47
CA TYR A 80 -10.00 -0.07 5.33
C TYR A 80 -8.63 -0.23 4.64
N GLY A 81 -8.44 -1.29 3.84
CA GLY A 81 -7.16 -1.53 3.16
C GLY A 81 -6.83 -0.44 2.15
N GLU A 82 -7.82 -0.02 1.37
CA GLU A 82 -7.70 1.07 0.41
C GLU A 82 -7.48 2.43 1.10
N GLU A 83 -8.25 2.73 2.15
CA GLU A 83 -8.12 3.97 2.93
C GLU A 83 -6.73 4.08 3.58
N MET A 84 -6.25 2.99 4.20
CA MET A 84 -4.90 2.88 4.76
C MET A 84 -3.82 3.15 3.72
N TRP A 85 -3.95 2.51 2.55
CA TRP A 85 -2.97 2.64 1.49
C TRP A 85 -2.91 4.06 0.95
N ALA A 86 -4.07 4.69 0.70
CA ALA A 86 -4.13 6.05 0.22
C ALA A 86 -3.48 7.05 1.20
N LEU A 87 -3.73 6.91 2.50
CA LEU A 87 -3.07 7.71 3.53
C LEU A 87 -1.56 7.43 3.57
N PHE A 88 -1.15 6.17 3.40
CA PHE A 88 0.27 5.79 3.39
C PHE A 88 1.01 6.41 2.19
N GLU A 89 0.46 6.30 0.98
CA GLU A 89 1.04 6.89 -0.24
C GLU A 89 1.19 8.41 -0.14
N GLN A 90 0.27 9.08 0.54
CA GLN A 90 0.30 10.52 0.77
C GLN A 90 1.24 10.93 1.92
N GLY A 91 1.86 9.98 2.62
CA GLY A 91 2.66 10.24 3.82
C GLY A 91 1.83 10.78 5.00
N ALA A 92 0.52 10.58 4.98
CA ALA A 92 -0.44 11.09 5.95
C ALA A 92 -0.86 10.05 7.00
N LEU A 93 -0.56 8.76 6.78
CA LEU A 93 -0.90 7.69 7.71
C LEU A 93 -0.10 7.82 9.01
N ARG A 94 -0.81 7.86 10.13
CA ARG A 94 -0.25 7.91 11.48
C ARG A 94 -0.72 6.71 12.30
N PRO A 95 0.03 6.32 13.35
CA PRO A 95 -0.40 5.24 14.24
C PRO A 95 -1.78 5.47 14.87
N ASP A 96 -2.22 6.72 15.01
CA ASP A 96 -3.52 7.12 15.55
C ASP A 96 -4.51 7.60 14.48
N SER A 97 -4.23 7.39 13.19
CA SER A 97 -5.16 7.74 12.11
C SER A 97 -6.53 7.10 12.31
N GLU A 98 -7.56 7.94 12.38
CA GLU A 98 -8.94 7.49 12.40
C GLU A 98 -9.38 7.11 10.98
N LEU A 99 -9.72 5.82 10.81
CA LEU A 99 -10.21 5.29 9.55
C LEU A 99 -11.73 5.17 9.58
N SER A 100 -12.36 5.61 8.49
CA SER A 100 -13.81 5.58 8.30
C SER A 100 -14.31 4.21 7.82
N GLY A 101 -13.44 3.44 7.16
CA GLY A 101 -13.81 2.23 6.44
C GLY A 101 -14.59 2.51 5.15
N VAL A 102 -14.68 3.77 4.73
CA VAL A 102 -15.34 4.18 3.48
C VAL A 102 -14.27 4.68 2.52
N PHE A 103 -14.24 4.12 1.32
CA PHE A 103 -13.29 4.54 0.30
C PHE A 103 -14.00 4.70 -1.04
N ALA A 104 -13.88 5.90 -1.62
CA ALA A 104 -14.26 6.13 -3.00
C ALA A 104 -13.04 5.87 -3.87
N ALA A 105 -13.04 4.75 -4.60
CA ALA A 105 -11.96 4.45 -5.52
C ALA A 105 -11.87 5.55 -6.59
N ASP A 106 -10.69 6.15 -6.73
CA ASP A 106 -10.39 6.97 -7.89
C ASP A 106 -10.26 6.03 -9.09
N THR A 107 -11.27 6.05 -9.95
CA THR A 107 -11.33 5.22 -11.16
C THR A 107 -10.56 5.82 -12.33
N HIS A 108 -9.86 6.94 -12.13
CA HIS A 108 -9.05 7.53 -13.17
C HIS A 108 -7.88 6.61 -13.51
N ALA A 109 -7.83 6.13 -14.76
CA ALA A 109 -6.67 5.41 -15.25
C ALA A 109 -5.49 6.39 -15.33
N ALA A 110 -4.35 6.02 -14.75
CA ALA A 110 -3.13 6.78 -14.93
C ALA A 110 -2.78 6.81 -16.43
N ASP A 111 -2.50 8.01 -16.97
CA ASP A 111 -2.06 8.17 -18.35
C ASP A 111 -0.60 7.72 -18.48
N VAL A 112 -0.41 6.42 -18.73
CA VAL A 112 0.91 5.81 -18.91
C VAL A 112 1.56 6.31 -20.20
N ASP A 113 0.78 6.69 -21.21
CA ASP A 113 1.29 7.18 -22.48
C ASP A 113 1.97 8.54 -22.32
N ASP A 114 1.35 9.46 -21.55
CA ASP A 114 1.93 10.75 -21.21
C ASP A 114 3.26 10.61 -20.43
N VAL A 115 3.32 9.68 -19.47
CA VAL A 115 4.54 9.41 -18.71
C VAL A 115 5.64 8.87 -19.62
N MET A 116 5.30 7.92 -20.51
CA MET A 116 6.25 7.36 -21.46
C MET A 116 6.72 8.39 -22.49
N ALA A 117 5.84 9.29 -22.93
CA ALA A 117 6.19 10.40 -23.81
C ALA A 117 7.22 11.34 -23.14
N ALA A 118 6.98 11.73 -21.89
CA ALA A 118 7.91 12.58 -21.14
C ALA A 118 9.30 11.94 -20.95
N ILE A 119 9.36 10.63 -20.67
CA ILE A 119 10.63 9.89 -20.56
C ILE A 119 11.38 9.88 -21.89
N ASN A 120 10.67 9.64 -23.00
CA ASN A 120 11.26 9.59 -24.33
C ASN A 120 11.78 10.97 -24.77
N ASP A 121 11.04 12.05 -24.50
CA ASP A 121 11.48 13.41 -24.80
C ASP A 121 12.75 13.78 -24.05
N ALA A 122 12.80 13.51 -22.74
CA ALA A 122 13.99 13.74 -21.92
C ALA A 122 15.21 12.95 -22.43
N ARG A 123 14.99 11.70 -22.88
CA ARG A 123 16.03 10.86 -23.48
C ARG A 123 16.53 11.43 -24.81
N GLN A 124 15.62 11.89 -25.67
CA GLN A 124 15.95 12.47 -26.97
C GLN A 124 16.78 13.76 -26.80
N GLU A 125 16.37 14.62 -25.87
CA GLU A 125 17.08 15.86 -25.56
C GLU A 125 18.50 15.61 -25.03
N ALA A 126 18.67 14.59 -24.17
CA ALA A 126 19.98 14.17 -23.68
C ALA A 126 20.90 13.69 -24.81
N ILE A 127 20.39 12.91 -25.77
CA ILE A 127 21.13 12.45 -26.94
C ILE A 127 21.57 13.63 -27.81
N ILE A 128 20.67 14.58 -28.08
CA ILE A 128 20.98 15.79 -28.87
C ILE A 128 22.10 16.58 -28.19
N ARG A 129 22.00 16.79 -26.87
CA ARG A 129 23.01 17.51 -26.09
C ARG A 129 24.37 16.81 -26.11
N GLN A 130 24.40 15.48 -26.02
CA GLN A 130 25.63 14.71 -26.09
C GLN A 130 26.28 14.79 -27.48
N ARG A 131 25.50 14.63 -28.56
CA ARG A 131 26.00 14.77 -29.94
C ARG A 131 26.55 16.17 -30.22
N GLY A 132 25.90 17.22 -29.69
CA GLY A 132 26.42 18.59 -29.80
C GLY A 132 27.78 18.78 -29.11
N ARG A 133 27.99 18.13 -27.95
CA ARG A 133 29.29 18.15 -27.25
C ARG A 133 30.36 17.37 -28.02
N GLU A 134 30.01 16.22 -28.56
CA GLU A 134 30.92 15.39 -29.35
C GLU A 134 31.37 16.10 -30.64
N ALA A 135 30.43 16.76 -31.34
CA ALA A 135 30.74 17.56 -32.53
C ALA A 135 31.63 18.77 -32.21
N ALA A 136 31.37 19.47 -31.10
CA ALA A 136 32.19 20.61 -30.67
C ALA A 136 33.63 20.20 -30.29
N ASN A 137 33.83 18.97 -29.79
CA ASN A 137 35.16 18.45 -29.46
C ASN A 137 35.91 17.84 -30.66
N SER A 138 35.23 17.58 -31.78
CA SER A 138 35.86 17.01 -32.99
C SER A 138 36.34 18.06 -34.00
N ASP A 139 35.94 19.32 -33.80
CA ASP A 139 36.30 20.47 -34.65
C ASP A 139 37.50 21.28 -34.12
N ASP A 140 38.14 20.83 -33.02
CA ASP A 140 39.45 21.29 -32.47
C ASP A 140 40.57 20.28 -32.80
#